data_AF-A0A1H1TVW3-F1
#
_entry.id   AF-A0A1H1TVW3-F1
#
_cell.length_a   1.000
_cell.length_b   1.000
_cell.length_c   1.000
_cell.angle_alpha   90.00
_cell.angle_beta   90.00
_cell.angle_gamma   90.00
#
_symmetry.space_group_name_H-M   'P 1'
#
loop_
_entity.id
_entity.type
_entity.pdbx_description
1 polymer ?
#
loop_
_entity_poly.entity_id
_entity_poly.type
_entity_poly.pdbx_seq_one_letter_code
_entity_poly.pdbx_strand_id
1 'polypeptide(L)'
;MLDFLTCCADRYLSLPGDHDGAQGWMLAGRLFHQALTEAIWAVNIGQAAWTLHDHRVTLPTAVTELLAELTRAAVASRATLLDQDRSTSNYLAWLDAAGAVCSRDEQWLSGDHGIYPHLLAATLSDGWQWEASTYYHSFVLRACLIAIANVPGAVPPPEVAERLRAMHQVLRELRSPGGELPALHDGPYRRDGYDQELAELDLDETDRATVGAPATITVQPDGGYAILSRPGLHAILAFGPHGGSHGHFDKLSLSLYGRTTSWQADPGQVPYGNRFWRRHYASTAAHPTVIIDDTDQSACTGSLLGRDDDSVTVGCDTAYPGVRITRTLRHTVEGLDDEVTVRCDRPRRVALQLRPVGPVDTLVTADGFSTVWHGSSDAEVLMGSHQATGPAQPIVRPGPGPADDPQREVPQIDWIAEDCREITFTSHYRVAPPLEGDRAANEVTR
;
A
#
# COMPACT_ATOMS: atom_id res chain seq x y z
N MET A 1 14.60 18.89 26.90
CA MET A 1 15.18 18.14 25.77
C MET A 1 16.58 17.61 26.11
N LEU A 2 17.55 18.46 26.47
CA LEU A 2 18.91 18.00 26.78
C LEU A 2 18.98 16.97 27.93
N ASP A 3 18.25 17.21 29.02
CA ASP A 3 18.18 16.27 30.16
C ASP A 3 17.58 14.92 29.75
N PHE A 4 16.57 14.94 28.87
CA PHE A 4 15.95 13.74 28.33
C PHE A 4 16.96 12.93 27.51
N LEU A 5 17.68 13.58 26.57
CA LEU A 5 18.72 12.93 25.78
C LEU A 5 19.85 12.36 26.64
N THR A 6 20.23 13.05 27.71
CA THR A 6 21.26 12.59 28.65
C THR A 6 20.78 11.34 29.40
N CYS A 7 19.54 11.34 29.90
CA CYS A 7 18.94 10.16 30.53
C CYS A 7 18.82 8.97 29.58
N CYS A 8 18.43 9.21 28.32
CA CYS A 8 18.43 8.18 27.27
C CYS A 8 19.83 7.61 27.03
N ALA A 9 20.85 8.47 26.97
CA ALA A 9 22.24 8.06 26.79
C ALA A 9 22.73 7.19 27.93
N ASP A 10 22.59 7.66 29.17
CA ASP A 10 23.00 6.90 30.37
C ASP A 10 22.31 5.53 30.41
N ARG A 11 21.02 5.49 30.08
CA ARG A 11 20.27 4.23 30.03
C ARG A 11 20.81 3.31 28.95
N TYR A 12 20.94 3.77 27.71
CA TYR A 12 21.37 2.94 26.58
C TYR A 12 22.79 2.39 26.78
N LEU A 13 23.72 3.25 27.24
CA LEU A 13 25.11 2.88 27.49
C LEU A 13 25.23 1.84 28.63
N SER A 14 24.29 1.82 29.58
CA SER A 14 24.26 0.83 30.67
C SER A 14 23.79 -0.58 30.26
N LEU A 15 23.20 -0.75 29.07
CA LEU A 15 22.61 -2.04 28.67
C LEU A 15 23.70 -3.08 28.36
N PRO A 16 23.53 -4.36 28.73
CA PRO A 16 24.60 -5.37 28.65
C PRO A 16 24.89 -5.87 27.22
N GLY A 17 24.02 -5.60 26.25
CA GLY A 17 24.09 -6.09 24.88
C GLY A 17 22.69 -6.22 24.28
N ASP A 18 22.55 -7.05 23.25
CA ASP A 18 21.28 -7.30 22.56
C ASP A 18 20.17 -7.72 23.52
N HIS A 19 18.95 -7.32 23.19
CA HIS A 19 17.75 -7.66 23.95
C HIS A 19 17.39 -9.14 23.75
N ASP A 20 17.21 -9.85 24.86
CA ASP A 20 16.86 -11.27 24.95
C ASP A 20 15.43 -11.63 24.50
N GLY A 21 14.57 -10.64 24.24
CA GLY A 21 13.16 -10.82 23.88
C GLY A 21 12.88 -10.77 22.38
N ALA A 22 13.92 -10.64 21.54
CA ALA A 22 13.78 -10.67 20.10
C ALA A 22 13.21 -12.02 19.62
N GLN A 23 12.23 -11.98 18.71
CA GLN A 23 11.76 -13.21 18.06
C GLN A 23 12.78 -13.66 17.02
N GLY A 24 12.91 -14.96 16.77
CA GLY A 24 13.97 -15.51 15.90
C GLY A 24 13.98 -15.06 14.43
N TRP A 25 12.93 -14.37 13.97
CA TRP A 25 12.87 -13.77 12.63
C TRP A 25 13.32 -12.30 12.62
N MET A 26 13.45 -11.66 13.78
CA MET A 26 13.83 -10.26 13.94
C MET A 26 15.34 -10.14 14.17
N LEU A 27 15.94 -9.05 13.68
CA LEU A 27 17.23 -8.60 14.22
C LEU A 27 17.01 -8.00 15.60
N ALA A 28 17.78 -8.42 16.60
CA ALA A 28 17.67 -7.91 17.96
C ALA A 28 18.19 -6.47 18.03
N GLY A 29 17.46 -5.59 18.72
CA GLY A 29 17.99 -4.29 19.16
C GLY A 29 18.63 -4.41 20.53
N ARG A 30 19.18 -3.31 21.07
CA ARG A 30 19.73 -3.26 22.43
C ARG A 30 18.69 -2.77 23.44
N LEU A 31 18.03 -1.66 23.13
CA LEU A 31 16.97 -1.04 23.93
C LEU A 31 15.60 -1.64 23.62
N PHE A 32 15.37 -2.02 22.36
CA PHE A 32 14.11 -2.60 21.88
C PHE A 32 14.32 -4.06 21.47
N HIS A 33 13.23 -4.85 21.46
CA HIS A 33 13.27 -6.22 20.95
C HIS A 33 13.76 -6.33 19.49
N GLN A 34 13.65 -5.25 18.72
CA GLN A 34 13.92 -5.24 17.29
C GLN A 34 14.83 -4.08 16.88
N ALA A 35 15.87 -4.37 16.10
CA ALA A 35 16.82 -3.39 15.59
C ALA A 35 16.16 -2.33 14.69
N LEU A 36 15.12 -2.69 13.93
CA LEU A 36 14.34 -1.71 13.16
C LEU A 36 13.72 -0.64 14.06
N THR A 37 13.09 -1.04 15.17
CA THR A 37 12.51 -0.09 16.13
C THR A 37 13.59 0.79 16.75
N GLU A 38 14.75 0.21 17.05
CA GLU A 38 15.91 0.95 17.54
C GLU A 38 16.44 1.95 16.51
N ALA A 39 16.47 1.61 15.23
CA ALA A 39 16.89 2.51 14.15
C ALA A 39 15.94 3.70 13.99
N ILE A 40 14.62 3.46 14.00
CA ILE A 40 13.61 4.52 13.98
C ILE A 40 13.76 5.43 15.20
N TRP A 41 14.02 4.87 16.38
CA TRP A 41 14.30 5.65 17.58
C TRP A 41 15.59 6.46 17.46
N ALA A 42 16.67 5.87 16.93
CA ALA A 42 17.97 6.49 16.73
C ALA A 42 17.88 7.72 15.80
N VAL A 43 17.09 7.65 14.73
CA VAL A 43 16.78 8.79 13.85
C VAL A 43 16.23 9.96 14.66
N ASN A 44 15.23 9.73 15.50
CA ASN A 44 14.64 10.79 16.33
C ASN A 44 15.65 11.37 17.34
N ILE A 45 16.46 10.51 17.96
CA ILE A 45 17.51 10.93 18.90
C ILE A 45 18.57 11.78 18.22
N GLY A 46 19.05 11.36 17.05
CA GLY A 46 20.06 12.09 16.29
C GLY A 46 19.54 13.43 15.80
N GLN A 47 18.32 13.49 15.24
CA GLN A 47 17.69 14.76 14.85
C GLN A 47 17.56 15.71 16.04
N ALA A 48 17.11 15.23 17.21
CA ALA A 48 17.00 16.06 18.41
C ALA A 48 18.36 16.56 18.90
N ALA A 49 19.38 15.70 18.94
CA ALA A 49 20.73 16.07 19.36
C ALA A 49 21.33 17.11 18.40
N TRP A 50 21.23 16.89 17.10
CA TRP A 50 21.79 17.81 16.12
C TRP A 50 21.03 19.13 16.01
N THR A 51 19.71 19.12 16.18
CA THR A 51 18.93 20.36 16.28
C THR A 51 19.43 21.25 17.41
N LEU A 52 19.72 20.66 18.59
CA LEU A 52 20.29 21.39 19.72
C LEU A 52 21.70 21.90 19.40
N HIS A 53 22.55 21.05 18.81
CA HIS A 53 23.90 21.43 18.39
C HIS A 53 23.91 22.61 17.41
N ASP A 54 23.05 22.57 16.39
CA ASP A 54 22.93 23.62 15.38
C ASP A 54 22.43 24.95 15.99
N HIS A 55 21.68 24.88 17.10
CA HIS A 55 21.30 26.02 17.94
C HIS A 55 22.33 26.39 19.01
N ARG A 56 23.59 25.95 18.83
CA ARG A 56 24.76 26.26 19.68
C ARG A 56 24.64 25.74 21.11
N VAL A 57 23.87 24.67 21.34
CA VAL A 57 23.87 23.94 22.60
C VAL A 57 25.01 22.92 22.57
N THR A 58 25.90 22.98 23.57
CA THR A 58 26.95 21.96 23.74
C THR A 58 26.32 20.64 24.16
N LEU A 59 26.53 19.60 23.36
CA LEU A 59 26.05 18.25 23.68
C LEU A 59 26.93 17.61 24.77
N PRO A 60 26.33 17.00 25.80
CA PRO A 60 27.05 16.21 26.79
C PRO A 60 27.80 15.04 26.15
N THR A 61 28.94 14.65 26.74
CA THR A 61 29.74 13.51 26.29
C THR A 61 28.91 12.23 26.14
N ALA A 62 28.04 11.94 27.13
CA ALA A 62 27.14 10.79 27.07
C ALA A 62 26.25 10.79 25.83
N VAL A 63 25.73 11.97 25.41
CA VAL A 63 24.91 12.09 24.20
C VAL A 63 25.74 11.84 22.95
N THR A 64 26.97 12.37 22.87
CA THR A 64 27.85 12.08 21.73
C THR A 64 28.28 10.60 21.67
N GLU A 65 28.48 9.96 22.82
CA GLU A 65 28.77 8.53 22.92
C GLU A 65 27.57 7.68 22.51
N LEU A 66 26.35 8.08 22.91
CA LEU A 66 25.11 7.46 22.46
C LEU A 66 25.00 7.46 20.93
N LEU A 67 25.22 8.61 20.27
CA LEU A 67 25.17 8.69 18.81
C LEU A 67 26.18 7.74 18.16
N ALA A 68 27.40 7.67 18.69
CA ALA A 68 28.43 6.77 18.18
C ALA A 68 28.07 5.28 18.37
N GLU A 69 27.47 4.91 19.51
CA GLU A 69 26.99 3.54 19.74
C GLU A 69 25.81 3.17 18.83
N LEU A 70 24.87 4.11 18.59
CA LEU A 70 23.76 3.88 17.67
C LEU A 70 24.26 3.69 16.23
N THR A 71 25.27 4.45 15.80
CA THR A 71 25.95 4.21 14.52
C THR A 71 26.60 2.82 14.48
N ARG A 72 27.27 2.37 15.55
CA ARG A 72 27.85 1.01 15.62
C ARG A 72 26.77 -0.08 15.54
N ALA A 73 25.65 0.09 16.25
CA ALA A 73 24.53 -0.84 16.20
C ALA A 73 23.92 -0.94 14.80
N ALA A 74 23.80 0.20 14.10
CA ALA A 74 23.36 0.23 12.70
C ALA A 74 24.32 -0.53 11.77
N VAL A 75 25.64 -0.37 11.93
CA VAL A 75 26.64 -1.12 11.15
C VAL A 75 26.50 -2.63 11.37
N ALA A 76 26.39 -3.08 12.62
CA ALA A 76 26.29 -4.51 12.95
C ALA A 76 25.00 -5.13 12.38
N SER A 77 23.87 -4.43 12.54
CA SER A 77 22.57 -4.87 12.02
C SER A 77 22.55 -4.89 10.49
N ARG A 78 23.15 -3.88 9.83
CA ARG A 78 23.30 -3.84 8.37
C ARG A 78 24.11 -5.04 7.87
N ALA A 79 25.26 -5.30 8.48
CA ALA A 79 26.11 -6.43 8.08
C ALA A 79 25.33 -7.75 8.13
N THR A 80 24.52 -7.95 9.17
CA THR A 80 23.67 -9.14 9.30
C THR A 80 22.63 -9.25 8.17
N LEU A 81 22.02 -8.15 7.72
CA LEU A 81 21.09 -8.20 6.58
C LEU A 81 21.81 -8.48 5.26
N LEU A 82 22.99 -7.91 5.06
CA LEU A 82 23.78 -8.14 3.86
C LEU A 82 24.24 -9.60 3.77
N ASP A 83 24.67 -10.19 4.89
CA ASP A 83 25.02 -11.62 4.98
C ASP A 83 23.82 -12.56 4.72
N GLN A 84 22.59 -12.03 4.83
CA GLN A 84 21.34 -12.73 4.52
C GLN A 84 20.82 -12.45 3.10
N ASP A 85 21.59 -11.76 2.24
CA ASP A 85 21.18 -11.31 0.91
C ASP A 85 19.91 -10.41 0.92
N ARG A 86 19.72 -9.62 1.98
CA ARG A 86 18.55 -8.75 2.18
C ARG A 86 18.84 -7.27 1.90
N SER A 87 19.64 -6.99 0.87
CA SER A 87 20.08 -5.63 0.50
C SER A 87 18.94 -4.71 0.03
N THR A 88 17.78 -5.25 -0.34
CA THR A 88 16.59 -4.46 -0.75
C THR A 88 15.53 -4.34 0.36
N SER A 89 15.80 -4.85 1.56
CA SER A 89 14.80 -4.87 2.63
C SER A 89 14.51 -3.46 3.17
N ASN A 90 13.24 -3.17 3.47
CA ASN A 90 12.85 -1.95 4.15
C ASN A 90 13.57 -1.70 5.50
N TYR A 91 14.06 -2.77 6.16
CA TYR A 91 14.92 -2.65 7.34
C TYR A 91 16.21 -1.90 7.07
N LEU A 92 16.85 -2.19 5.93
CA LEU A 92 18.14 -1.62 5.61
C LEU A 92 18.03 -0.10 5.43
N ALA A 93 16.96 0.39 4.78
CA ALA A 93 16.69 1.81 4.63
C ALA A 93 16.73 2.56 5.97
N TRP A 94 16.10 2.00 7.02
CA TRP A 94 16.05 2.63 8.33
C TRP A 94 17.35 2.49 9.13
N LEU A 95 18.08 1.38 8.97
CA LEU A 95 19.41 1.22 9.55
C LEU A 95 20.40 2.25 8.95
N ASP A 96 20.37 2.43 7.63
CA ASP A 96 21.21 3.41 6.96
C ASP A 96 20.77 4.85 7.30
N ALA A 97 19.48 5.11 7.44
CA ALA A 97 18.98 6.39 7.94
C ALA A 97 19.45 6.69 9.37
N ALA A 98 19.41 5.70 10.26
CA ALA A 98 19.94 5.85 11.62
C ALA A 98 21.44 6.13 11.62
N GLY A 99 22.21 5.41 10.80
CA GLY A 99 23.65 5.64 10.62
C GLY A 99 23.95 7.03 10.09
N ALA A 100 23.28 7.46 9.02
CA ALA A 100 23.41 8.78 8.42
C ALA A 100 23.06 9.90 9.40
N VAL A 101 21.92 9.80 10.09
CA VAL A 101 21.45 10.83 11.03
C VAL A 101 22.36 10.91 12.26
N CYS A 102 22.76 9.78 12.86
CA CYS A 102 23.58 9.80 14.07
C CYS A 102 25.01 10.27 13.80
N SER A 103 25.59 9.93 12.65
CA SER A 103 26.98 10.28 12.32
C SER A 103 27.13 11.57 11.51
N ARG A 104 26.08 11.99 10.78
CA ARG A 104 26.12 13.02 9.73
C ARG A 104 27.19 12.74 8.64
N ASP A 105 27.55 11.49 8.45
CA ASP A 105 28.60 11.07 7.52
C ASP A 105 28.01 10.65 6.15
N GLU A 106 28.54 11.24 5.09
CA GLU A 106 28.14 11.00 3.70
C GLU A 106 28.32 9.55 3.26
N GLN A 107 29.21 8.77 3.90
CA GLN A 107 29.39 7.34 3.58
C GLN A 107 28.09 6.53 3.73
N TRP A 108 27.15 6.96 4.57
CA TRP A 108 25.85 6.32 4.73
C TRP A 108 24.88 6.64 3.59
N LEU A 109 25.19 7.64 2.76
CA LEU A 109 24.44 7.96 1.56
C LEU A 109 25.08 7.32 0.32
N SER A 110 26.36 7.59 0.10
CA SER A 110 27.05 7.29 -1.16
C SER A 110 27.94 6.03 -1.14
N GLY A 111 28.18 5.45 0.04
CA GLY A 111 28.94 4.20 0.16
C GLY A 111 28.23 3.02 -0.51
N ASP A 112 28.96 1.93 -0.76
CA ASP A 112 28.49 0.75 -1.52
C ASP A 112 27.18 0.13 -1.02
N HIS A 113 26.87 0.33 0.26
CA HIS A 113 25.65 -0.12 0.92
C HIS A 113 24.92 1.02 1.62
N GLY A 114 25.08 2.26 1.13
CA GLY A 114 24.38 3.42 1.63
C GLY A 114 22.99 3.57 1.00
N ILE A 115 22.33 4.69 1.34
CA ILE A 115 20.98 5.02 0.87
C ILE A 115 20.89 5.06 -0.66
N TYR A 116 21.89 5.59 -1.38
CA TYR A 116 21.78 5.73 -2.84
C TYR A 116 21.75 4.37 -3.57
N PRO A 117 22.71 3.44 -3.35
CA PRO A 117 22.61 2.11 -3.92
C PRO A 117 21.38 1.33 -3.44
N HIS A 118 21.03 1.44 -2.15
CA HIS A 118 19.84 0.77 -1.61
C HIS A 118 18.56 1.23 -2.31
N LEU A 119 18.34 2.55 -2.43
CA LEU A 119 17.18 3.12 -3.09
C LEU A 119 17.03 2.55 -4.50
N LEU A 120 18.10 2.59 -5.30
CA LEU A 120 18.08 2.13 -6.69
C LEU A 120 17.82 0.63 -6.81
N ALA A 121 18.32 -0.17 -5.87
CA ALA A 121 18.12 -1.63 -5.83
C ALA A 121 16.74 -2.04 -5.29
N ALA A 122 16.20 -1.30 -4.32
CA ALA A 122 14.95 -1.61 -3.65
C ALA A 122 13.71 -1.05 -4.39
N THR A 123 13.90 -0.35 -5.50
CA THR A 123 12.80 0.23 -6.29
C THR A 123 12.93 -0.13 -7.77
N LEU A 124 11.79 -0.23 -8.43
CA LEU A 124 11.62 -0.51 -9.85
C LEU A 124 11.82 0.76 -10.69
N SER A 125 11.91 0.62 -12.00
CA SER A 125 12.15 1.74 -12.92
C SER A 125 11.04 2.80 -12.88
N ASP A 126 9.80 2.37 -12.65
CA ASP A 126 8.62 3.24 -12.53
C ASP A 126 8.47 3.89 -11.15
N GLY A 127 9.41 3.62 -10.23
CA GLY A 127 9.47 4.21 -8.90
C GLY A 127 8.85 3.37 -7.80
N TRP A 128 8.15 2.27 -8.10
CA TRP A 128 7.63 1.41 -7.04
C TRP A 128 8.73 0.79 -6.19
N GLN A 129 8.57 0.82 -4.86
CA GLN A 129 9.34 -0.05 -3.98
C GLN A 129 8.92 -1.52 -4.23
N TRP A 130 9.89 -2.43 -4.27
CA TRP A 130 9.72 -3.79 -4.79
C TRP A 130 8.68 -4.67 -4.04
N GLU A 131 8.36 -4.34 -2.79
CA GLU A 131 7.34 -5.03 -1.99
C GLU A 131 5.93 -4.66 -2.46
N ALA A 132 5.78 -3.65 -3.33
CA ALA A 132 4.53 -3.17 -3.93
C ALA A 132 3.43 -2.79 -2.91
N SER A 133 3.79 -2.68 -1.61
CA SER A 133 2.95 -2.18 -0.53
C SER A 133 3.03 -0.67 -0.45
N THR A 134 1.88 -0.01 -0.34
CA THR A 134 1.83 1.45 -0.19
C THR A 134 2.49 1.91 1.10
N TYR A 135 2.31 1.14 2.19
CA TYR A 135 2.96 1.42 3.46
C TYR A 135 4.48 1.32 3.33
N TYR A 136 5.00 0.16 2.89
CA TYR A 136 6.45 -0.03 2.80
C TYR A 136 7.11 0.85 1.74
N HIS A 137 6.38 1.22 0.68
CA HIS A 137 6.81 2.26 -0.25
C HIS A 137 7.05 3.59 0.47
N SER A 138 6.02 4.12 1.15
CA SER A 138 6.14 5.38 1.90
C SER A 138 7.17 5.31 3.03
N PHE A 139 7.29 4.16 3.67
CA PHE A 139 8.23 3.89 4.77
C PHE A 139 9.69 3.96 4.31
N VAL A 140 10.02 3.37 3.16
CA VAL A 140 11.37 3.44 2.56
C VAL A 140 11.67 4.83 2.02
N LEU A 141 10.72 5.45 1.31
CA LEU A 141 10.86 6.82 0.80
C LEU A 141 11.20 7.79 1.94
N ARG A 142 10.46 7.69 3.05
CA ARG A 142 10.67 8.50 4.24
C ARG A 142 12.06 8.31 4.84
N ALA A 143 12.51 7.06 5.03
CA ALA A 143 13.86 6.80 5.54
C ALA A 143 14.96 7.43 4.67
N CYS A 144 14.83 7.32 3.34
CA CYS A 144 15.79 7.88 2.40
C CYS A 144 15.82 9.41 2.46
N LEU A 145 14.66 10.07 2.48
CA LEU A 145 14.57 11.53 2.56
C LEU A 145 15.13 12.06 3.90
N ILE A 146 14.81 11.39 5.01
CA ILE A 146 15.36 11.72 6.33
C ILE A 146 16.89 11.62 6.32
N ALA A 147 17.44 10.53 5.79
CA ALA A 147 18.89 10.32 5.76
C ALA A 147 19.58 11.44 4.97
N ILE A 148 19.08 11.74 3.77
CA ILE A 148 19.63 12.78 2.90
C ILE A 148 19.56 14.16 3.56
N ALA A 149 18.42 14.50 4.16
CA ALA A 149 18.21 15.82 4.78
C ALA A 149 19.10 16.08 6.00
N ASN A 150 19.59 15.02 6.66
CA ASN A 150 20.39 15.14 7.89
C ASN A 150 21.90 15.11 7.69
N VAL A 151 22.39 14.82 6.48
CA VAL A 151 23.83 14.89 6.15
C VAL A 151 24.15 16.26 5.55
N PRO A 152 25.01 17.08 6.19
CA PRO A 152 25.31 18.43 5.71
C PRO A 152 25.90 18.45 4.30
N GLY A 153 25.30 19.24 3.42
CA GLY A 153 25.78 19.42 2.04
C GLY A 153 25.45 18.26 1.09
N ALA A 154 24.68 17.26 1.54
CA ALA A 154 24.28 16.16 0.68
C ALA A 154 23.46 16.65 -0.52
N VAL A 155 23.90 16.28 -1.72
CA VAL A 155 23.18 16.51 -2.97
C VAL A 155 23.03 15.16 -3.66
N PRO A 156 21.80 14.61 -3.75
CA PRO A 156 21.58 13.34 -4.41
C PRO A 156 22.05 13.37 -5.88
N PRO A 157 22.72 12.32 -6.36
CA PRO A 157 22.99 12.15 -7.79
C PRO A 157 21.70 12.24 -8.63
N PRO A 158 21.77 12.66 -9.91
CA PRO A 158 20.58 12.85 -10.73
C PRO A 158 19.65 11.63 -10.78
N GLU A 159 20.20 10.43 -10.93
CA GLU A 159 19.44 9.17 -10.95
C GLU A 159 18.70 8.88 -9.63
N VAL A 160 19.30 9.22 -8.49
CA VAL A 160 18.69 9.09 -7.16
C VAL A 160 17.57 10.12 -7.01
N ALA A 161 17.82 11.36 -7.42
CA ALA A 161 16.81 12.41 -7.39
C ALA A 161 15.62 12.10 -8.30
N GLU A 162 15.86 11.48 -9.46
CA GLU A 162 14.82 10.98 -10.36
C GLU A 162 14.03 9.85 -9.73
N ARG A 163 14.70 8.88 -9.10
CA ARG A 163 14.02 7.77 -8.42
C ARG A 163 13.16 8.23 -7.25
N LEU A 164 13.64 9.16 -6.42
CA LEU A 164 12.85 9.77 -5.33
C LEU A 164 11.61 10.49 -5.87
N ARG A 165 11.73 11.21 -6.99
CA ARG A 165 10.58 11.86 -7.66
C ARG A 165 9.59 10.83 -8.20
N ALA A 166 10.06 9.72 -8.78
CA ALA A 166 9.21 8.65 -9.27
C ALA A 166 8.45 7.95 -8.12
N MET A 167 9.11 7.66 -7.00
CA MET A 167 8.46 7.14 -5.79
C MET A 167 7.35 8.08 -5.29
N HIS A 168 7.64 9.38 -5.19
CA HIS A 168 6.65 10.37 -4.77
C HIS A 168 5.45 10.40 -5.72
N GLN A 169 5.70 10.36 -7.03
CA GLN A 169 4.66 10.33 -8.06
C GLN A 169 3.76 9.09 -7.94
N VAL A 170 4.31 7.91 -7.64
CA VAL A 170 3.53 6.68 -7.39
C VAL A 170 2.48 6.93 -6.30
N LEU A 171 2.88 7.50 -5.16
CA LEU A 171 1.94 7.78 -4.06
C LEU A 171 0.87 8.79 -4.47
N ARG A 172 1.25 9.86 -5.20
CA ARG A 172 0.30 10.87 -5.68
C ARG A 172 -0.76 10.29 -6.61
N GLU A 173 -0.37 9.37 -7.49
CA GLU A 173 -1.28 8.77 -8.48
C GLU A 173 -2.25 7.75 -7.88
N LEU A 174 -1.83 7.05 -6.83
CA LEU A 174 -2.68 6.08 -6.14
C LEU A 174 -3.74 6.73 -5.28
N ARG A 175 -3.45 7.91 -4.69
CA ARG A 175 -4.37 8.58 -3.78
C ARG A 175 -5.72 8.82 -4.45
N SER A 176 -6.78 8.52 -3.70
CA SER A 176 -8.14 8.87 -4.10
C SER A 176 -8.28 10.40 -4.18
N PRO A 177 -9.30 10.93 -4.89
CA PRO A 177 -9.52 12.37 -4.96
C PRO A 177 -9.72 13.07 -3.61
N GLY A 178 -10.17 12.37 -2.55
CA GLY A 178 -10.23 12.92 -1.19
C GLY A 178 -8.95 12.78 -0.38
N GLY A 179 -7.90 12.22 -0.98
CA GLY A 179 -6.56 12.12 -0.40
C GLY A 179 -6.30 10.83 0.38
N GLU A 180 -7.19 9.83 0.30
CA GLU A 180 -6.92 8.53 0.90
C GLU A 180 -5.89 7.77 0.08
N LEU A 181 -4.82 7.32 0.72
CA LEU A 181 -3.88 6.39 0.11
C LEU A 181 -4.37 4.95 0.38
N PRO A 182 -4.65 4.15 -0.67
CA PRO A 182 -5.07 2.75 -0.51
C PRO A 182 -4.09 1.93 0.32
N ALA A 183 -4.60 1.05 1.19
CA ALA A 183 -3.79 0.15 2.02
C ALA A 183 -3.40 -1.13 1.26
N LEU A 184 -2.73 -1.00 0.11
CA LEU A 184 -2.36 -2.14 -0.74
C LEU A 184 -1.30 -3.01 -0.05
N HIS A 185 -1.53 -4.33 -0.05
CA HIS A 185 -0.64 -5.31 0.57
C HIS A 185 -0.47 -5.08 2.08
N ASP A 186 0.61 -5.62 2.69
CA ASP A 186 0.87 -5.40 4.11
C ASP A 186 1.07 -3.90 4.39
N GLY A 187 0.18 -3.35 5.21
CA GLY A 187 0.25 -1.99 5.71
C GLY A 187 -0.90 -1.76 6.70
N PRO A 188 -0.79 -0.80 7.62
CA PRO A 188 -1.97 -0.41 8.39
C PRO A 188 -3.05 0.06 7.42
N TYR A 189 -4.31 -0.22 7.74
CA TYR A 189 -5.41 0.55 7.17
C TYR A 189 -5.31 2.02 7.65
N ARG A 190 -6.30 2.85 7.37
CA ARG A 190 -6.26 4.28 7.72
C ARG A 190 -6.17 4.53 9.24
N ARG A 191 -5.19 5.34 9.67
CA ARG A 191 -4.99 5.77 11.07
C ARG A 191 -4.27 7.13 11.12
N ASP A 192 -4.54 7.93 12.16
CA ASP A 192 -3.96 9.27 12.34
C ASP A 192 -2.42 9.29 12.25
N GLY A 193 -1.77 8.28 12.84
CA GLY A 193 -0.31 8.20 12.80
C GLY A 193 0.25 7.98 11.39
N TYR A 194 -0.48 7.27 10.52
CA TYR A 194 -0.05 7.10 9.13
C TYR A 194 -0.31 8.37 8.32
N ASP A 195 -1.41 9.07 8.57
CA ASP A 195 -1.68 10.37 7.93
C ASP A 195 -0.58 11.40 8.29
N GLN A 196 -0.04 11.37 9.51
CA GLN A 196 1.13 12.18 9.90
C GLN A 196 2.40 11.78 9.14
N GLU A 197 2.68 10.48 9.02
CA GLU A 197 3.81 9.96 8.25
C GLU A 197 3.73 10.38 6.77
N LEU A 198 2.53 10.43 6.17
CA LEU A 198 2.31 10.92 4.81
C LEU A 198 2.44 12.44 4.67
N ALA A 199 2.02 13.20 5.68
CA ALA A 199 2.20 14.66 5.68
C ALA A 199 3.68 15.07 5.65
N GLU A 200 4.58 14.30 6.29
CA GLU A 200 6.03 14.49 6.20
C GLU A 200 6.60 14.26 4.79
N LEU A 201 5.84 13.61 3.91
CA LEU A 201 6.17 13.39 2.51
C LEU A 201 5.51 14.41 1.58
N ASP A 202 5.00 15.53 2.10
CA ASP A 202 4.24 16.52 1.33
C ASP A 202 3.00 15.93 0.63
N LEU A 203 2.40 14.87 1.19
CA LEU A 203 1.17 14.24 0.68
C LEU A 203 -0.06 14.66 1.50
N ASP A 204 -0.08 15.90 1.98
CA ASP A 204 -1.18 16.41 2.79
C ASP A 204 -2.48 16.68 2.00
N GLU A 205 -3.47 17.32 2.63
CA GLU A 205 -4.78 17.59 2.03
C GLU A 205 -4.74 18.54 0.81
N THR A 206 -3.66 19.31 0.61
CA THR A 206 -3.59 20.30 -0.47
C THR A 206 -3.31 19.69 -1.84
N ASP A 207 -2.89 18.42 -1.87
CA ASP A 207 -2.59 17.66 -3.09
C ASP A 207 -3.81 16.96 -3.72
N ARG A 208 -5.03 17.26 -3.22
CA ARG A 208 -6.28 16.67 -3.69
C ARG A 208 -6.53 17.00 -5.17
N ALA A 209 -6.81 15.96 -5.96
CA ALA A 209 -7.19 16.11 -7.36
C ALA A 209 -8.38 17.07 -7.51
N THR A 210 -8.30 17.96 -8.51
CA THR A 210 -9.33 18.96 -8.76
C THR A 210 -10.67 18.31 -9.07
N VAL A 211 -11.72 18.75 -8.38
CA VAL A 211 -13.10 18.35 -8.70
C VAL A 211 -13.39 18.69 -10.16
N GLY A 212 -13.72 17.68 -10.97
CA GLY A 212 -14.00 17.84 -12.41
C GLY A 212 -12.81 17.60 -13.34
N ALA A 213 -11.70 17.02 -12.86
CA ALA A 213 -10.63 16.52 -13.74
C ALA A 213 -11.19 15.52 -14.79
N PRO A 214 -10.64 15.53 -16.03
CA PRO A 214 -11.06 14.59 -17.07
C PRO A 214 -10.79 13.14 -16.66
N ALA A 215 -11.47 12.20 -17.31
CA ALA A 215 -11.17 10.78 -17.14
C ALA A 215 -9.72 10.50 -17.57
N THR A 216 -8.99 9.75 -16.76
CA THR A 216 -7.60 9.37 -17.01
C THR A 216 -7.38 7.89 -16.76
N ILE A 217 -6.39 7.35 -17.45
CA ILE A 217 -5.81 6.04 -17.17
C ILE A 217 -4.32 6.23 -16.95
N THR A 218 -3.83 5.80 -15.79
CA THR A 218 -2.40 5.76 -15.48
C THR A 218 -2.00 4.31 -15.26
N VAL A 219 -0.84 3.91 -15.79
CA VAL A 219 -0.33 2.55 -15.63
C VAL A 219 1.10 2.63 -15.15
N GLN A 220 1.36 1.94 -14.04
CA GLN A 220 2.67 1.68 -13.47
C GLN A 220 3.04 0.24 -13.86
N PRO A 221 3.78 0.03 -14.96
CA PRO A 221 3.94 -1.29 -15.56
C PRO A 221 4.82 -2.23 -14.75
N ASP A 222 5.82 -1.73 -14.04
CA ASP A 222 6.78 -2.57 -13.31
C ASP A 222 6.24 -2.91 -11.91
N GLY A 223 5.69 -1.91 -11.19
CA GLY A 223 4.93 -2.15 -9.96
C GLY A 223 3.61 -2.87 -10.21
N GLY A 224 3.12 -2.78 -11.45
CA GLY A 224 1.95 -3.46 -11.99
C GLY A 224 0.63 -3.02 -11.39
N TYR A 225 0.36 -1.72 -11.51
CA TYR A 225 -0.92 -1.13 -11.14
C TYR A 225 -1.49 -0.31 -12.30
N ALA A 226 -2.79 -0.40 -12.51
CA ALA A 226 -3.52 0.52 -13.37
C ALA A 226 -4.53 1.32 -12.55
N ILE A 227 -4.54 2.63 -12.75
CA ILE A 227 -5.42 3.57 -12.06
C ILE A 227 -6.33 4.20 -13.11
N LEU A 228 -7.64 4.06 -12.94
CA LEU A 228 -8.64 4.72 -13.76
C LEU A 228 -9.40 5.72 -12.90
N SER A 229 -9.21 7.00 -13.18
CA SER A 229 -9.83 8.09 -12.43
C SER A 229 -10.81 8.83 -13.31
N ARG A 230 -11.99 9.15 -12.78
CA ARG A 230 -12.97 10.05 -13.39
C ARG A 230 -13.73 10.80 -12.28
N PRO A 231 -14.50 11.85 -12.59
CA PRO A 231 -15.28 12.55 -11.57
C PRO A 231 -16.15 11.57 -10.76
N GLY A 232 -15.90 11.51 -9.45
CA GLY A 232 -16.64 10.69 -8.49
C GLY A 232 -16.22 9.22 -8.40
N LEU A 233 -15.34 8.71 -9.27
CA LEU A 233 -14.92 7.31 -9.25
C LEU A 233 -13.41 7.18 -9.53
N HIS A 234 -12.73 6.49 -8.63
CA HIS A 234 -11.31 6.16 -8.72
C HIS A 234 -11.14 4.66 -8.52
N ALA A 235 -10.63 3.99 -9.55
CA ALA A 235 -10.47 2.54 -9.59
C ALA A 235 -8.99 2.16 -9.68
N ILE A 236 -8.58 1.15 -8.93
CA ILE A 236 -7.21 0.65 -8.90
C ILE A 236 -7.23 -0.85 -9.19
N LEU A 237 -6.45 -1.26 -10.18
CA LEU A 237 -6.34 -2.63 -10.65
C LEU A 237 -4.91 -3.14 -10.44
N ALA A 238 -4.75 -4.16 -9.59
CA ALA A 238 -3.45 -4.74 -9.27
C ALA A 238 -3.13 -5.91 -10.20
N PHE A 239 -2.01 -5.86 -10.91
CA PHE A 239 -1.53 -6.96 -11.77
C PHE A 239 -0.04 -7.29 -11.59
N GLY A 240 0.68 -6.53 -10.78
CA GLY A 240 2.14 -6.62 -10.67
C GLY A 240 2.70 -7.80 -9.91
N PRO A 241 3.99 -7.71 -9.54
CA PRO A 241 4.68 -8.71 -8.74
C PRO A 241 3.96 -9.02 -7.42
N HIS A 242 4.27 -10.17 -6.81
CA HIS A 242 3.61 -10.56 -5.56
C HIS A 242 3.89 -9.61 -4.40
N GLY A 243 5.11 -9.06 -4.29
CA GLY A 243 5.50 -8.22 -3.14
C GLY A 243 6.18 -8.98 -2.00
N GLY A 244 6.66 -10.20 -2.26
CA GLY A 244 7.41 -11.00 -1.28
C GLY A 244 6.57 -11.37 -0.05
N SER A 245 7.16 -11.33 1.15
CA SER A 245 6.48 -11.69 2.41
C SER A 245 5.39 -10.70 2.85
N HIS A 246 5.34 -9.54 2.21
CA HIS A 246 4.36 -8.48 2.43
C HIS A 246 3.25 -8.49 1.39
N GLY A 247 3.40 -9.33 0.35
CA GLY A 247 2.43 -9.52 -0.70
C GLY A 247 1.18 -10.26 -0.28
N HIS A 248 0.05 -9.86 -0.84
CA HIS A 248 -1.23 -10.57 -0.72
C HIS A 248 -1.49 -11.48 -1.93
N PHE A 249 -2.38 -12.45 -1.77
CA PHE A 249 -2.81 -13.39 -2.81
C PHE A 249 -3.99 -12.84 -3.62
N ASP A 250 -3.79 -11.69 -4.25
CA ASP A 250 -4.85 -10.78 -4.67
C ASP A 250 -4.80 -10.40 -6.14
N LYS A 251 -4.05 -11.12 -6.99
CA LYS A 251 -3.80 -10.65 -8.36
C LYS A 251 -5.09 -10.45 -9.13
N LEU A 252 -5.10 -9.35 -9.88
CA LEU A 252 -6.23 -8.80 -10.60
C LEU A 252 -7.35 -8.28 -9.68
N SER A 253 -7.05 -7.88 -8.44
CA SER A 253 -7.98 -7.20 -7.54
C SER A 253 -8.38 -5.83 -8.08
N LEU A 254 -9.65 -5.43 -7.84
CA LEU A 254 -10.18 -4.12 -8.19
C LEU A 254 -10.63 -3.38 -6.94
N SER A 255 -9.94 -2.31 -6.60
CA SER A 255 -10.37 -1.41 -5.54
C SER A 255 -11.15 -0.23 -6.11
N LEU A 256 -12.24 0.17 -5.44
CA LEU A 256 -13.15 1.24 -5.88
C LEU A 256 -13.33 2.28 -4.79
N TYR A 257 -13.06 3.53 -5.16
CA TYR A 257 -13.11 4.70 -4.29
C TYR A 257 -13.95 5.82 -4.92
N GLY A 258 -14.69 6.52 -4.09
CA GLY A 258 -15.22 7.85 -4.37
C GLY A 258 -14.19 8.92 -4.04
N ARG A 259 -14.65 10.15 -3.82
CA ARG A 259 -13.82 11.23 -3.28
C ARG A 259 -13.52 10.96 -1.81
N THR A 260 -14.54 10.83 -0.97
CA THR A 260 -14.41 10.67 0.49
C THR A 260 -14.86 9.30 1.00
N THR A 261 -15.27 8.42 0.09
CA THR A 261 -15.79 7.09 0.40
C THR A 261 -14.92 6.02 -0.20
N SER A 262 -14.60 4.99 0.58
CA SER A 262 -14.05 3.74 0.07
C SER A 262 -15.20 2.75 -0.07
N TRP A 263 -15.56 2.32 -1.28
CA TRP A 263 -16.66 1.36 -1.48
C TRP A 263 -16.14 -0.07 -1.38
N GLN A 264 -15.00 -0.33 -2.02
CA GLN A 264 -14.33 -1.63 -2.08
C GLN A 264 -12.82 -1.40 -1.99
N ALA A 265 -12.31 -1.07 -0.81
CA ALA A 265 -10.86 -0.89 -0.61
C ALA A 265 -10.15 -2.23 -0.40
N ASP A 266 -8.85 -2.24 -0.65
CA ASP A 266 -7.97 -3.29 -0.09
C ASP A 266 -8.11 -3.30 1.43
N PRO A 267 -8.20 -4.48 2.08
CA PRO A 267 -8.45 -4.54 3.51
C PRO A 267 -7.28 -4.09 4.38
N GLY A 268 -6.06 -3.95 3.83
CA GLY A 268 -4.84 -3.69 4.59
C GLY A 268 -4.47 -4.86 5.50
N GLN A 269 -3.70 -4.59 6.55
CA GLN A 269 -3.13 -5.62 7.41
C GLN A 269 -3.18 -5.27 8.90
N VAL A 270 -3.44 -6.30 9.72
CA VAL A 270 -3.44 -6.18 11.18
C VAL A 270 -2.02 -6.27 11.76
N PRO A 271 -1.80 -5.85 13.01
CA PRO A 271 -0.55 -6.13 13.71
C PRO A 271 -0.21 -7.63 13.67
N TYR A 272 1.04 -7.96 13.32
CA TYR A 272 1.47 -9.33 13.04
C TYR A 272 1.32 -10.33 14.19
N GLY A 273 1.11 -9.85 15.42
CA GLY A 273 0.74 -10.69 16.56
C GLY A 273 -0.59 -11.43 16.37
N ASN A 274 -1.52 -10.90 15.56
CA ASN A 274 -2.82 -11.49 15.27
C ASN A 274 -2.74 -12.50 14.12
N ARG A 275 -2.16 -13.68 14.37
CA ARG A 275 -1.86 -14.68 13.32
C ARG A 275 -3.05 -15.07 12.44
N PHE A 276 -4.24 -15.24 13.03
CA PHE A 276 -5.44 -15.63 12.28
C PHE A 276 -5.90 -14.53 11.32
N TRP A 277 -6.00 -13.30 11.82
CA TRP A 277 -6.35 -12.15 11.00
C TRP A 277 -5.30 -11.86 9.94
N ARG A 278 -4.01 -11.96 10.28
CA ARG A 278 -2.93 -11.79 9.31
C ARG A 278 -3.05 -12.75 8.12
N ARG A 279 -3.33 -14.03 8.41
CA ARG A 279 -3.56 -15.03 7.36
C ARG A 279 -4.79 -14.70 6.52
N HIS A 280 -5.88 -14.25 7.16
CA HIS A 280 -7.09 -13.87 6.43
C HIS A 280 -6.84 -12.70 5.49
N TYR A 281 -6.27 -11.60 5.98
CA TYR A 281 -6.06 -10.40 5.17
C TYR A 281 -5.05 -10.59 4.05
N ALA A 282 -4.11 -11.53 4.16
CA ALA A 282 -3.23 -11.88 3.04
C ALA A 282 -3.90 -12.82 2.00
N SER A 283 -5.01 -13.49 2.34
CA SER A 283 -5.67 -14.51 1.52
C SER A 283 -6.44 -13.92 0.33
N THR A 284 -6.70 -14.72 -0.70
CA THR A 284 -7.54 -14.32 -1.84
C THR A 284 -8.94 -13.97 -1.39
N ALA A 285 -9.47 -14.69 -0.40
CA ALA A 285 -10.83 -14.51 0.09
C ALA A 285 -11.11 -13.10 0.66
N ALA A 286 -10.08 -12.35 1.06
CA ALA A 286 -10.21 -10.98 1.56
C ALA A 286 -10.23 -9.90 0.45
N HIS A 287 -9.99 -10.27 -0.82
CA HIS A 287 -9.79 -9.32 -1.90
C HIS A 287 -10.86 -9.42 -3.00
N PRO A 288 -11.13 -8.32 -3.71
CA PRO A 288 -12.11 -8.26 -4.80
C PRO A 288 -11.54 -8.82 -6.13
N THR A 289 -11.23 -10.11 -6.12
CA THR A 289 -10.63 -10.85 -7.25
C THR A 289 -11.32 -12.19 -7.48
N VAL A 290 -10.75 -13.03 -8.35
CA VAL A 290 -11.26 -14.37 -8.67
C VAL A 290 -10.70 -15.41 -7.70
N ILE A 291 -11.61 -16.23 -7.17
CA ILE A 291 -11.29 -17.46 -6.44
C ILE A 291 -11.68 -18.69 -7.27
N ILE A 292 -10.81 -19.70 -7.29
CA ILE A 292 -11.03 -20.95 -8.02
C ILE A 292 -11.05 -22.12 -7.04
N ASP A 293 -12.09 -22.96 -7.11
CA ASP A 293 -12.29 -24.15 -6.27
C ASP A 293 -12.11 -23.86 -4.76
N ASP A 294 -12.47 -22.67 -4.29
CA ASP A 294 -12.32 -22.21 -2.89
C ASP A 294 -10.87 -22.24 -2.37
N THR A 295 -9.89 -22.05 -3.26
CA THR A 295 -8.46 -22.02 -2.92
C THR A 295 -7.85 -20.64 -3.11
N ASP A 296 -6.83 -20.31 -2.30
CA ASP A 296 -6.04 -19.10 -2.51
C ASP A 296 -5.22 -19.20 -3.80
N GLN A 297 -5.00 -18.05 -4.43
CA GLN A 297 -4.03 -17.90 -5.51
C GLN A 297 -2.63 -18.31 -5.03
N SER A 298 -1.81 -18.82 -5.94
CA SER A 298 -0.37 -18.88 -5.73
C SER A 298 0.25 -17.48 -5.75
N ALA A 299 1.38 -17.29 -5.08
CA ALA A 299 2.20 -16.09 -5.27
C ALA A 299 2.59 -15.98 -6.75
N CYS A 300 2.12 -14.93 -7.41
CA CYS A 300 2.24 -14.80 -8.86
C CYS A 300 2.44 -13.34 -9.29
N THR A 301 2.74 -13.17 -10.59
CA THR A 301 2.87 -11.87 -11.26
C THR A 301 1.95 -11.90 -12.46
N GLY A 302 1.09 -10.91 -12.57
CA GLY A 302 0.27 -10.71 -13.76
C GLY A 302 1.04 -9.94 -14.83
N SER A 303 0.32 -9.55 -15.87
CA SER A 303 0.88 -8.86 -17.03
C SER A 303 -0.11 -7.85 -17.58
N LEU A 304 0.42 -6.73 -18.08
CA LEU A 304 -0.33 -5.81 -18.92
C LEU A 304 -0.49 -6.44 -20.31
N LEU A 305 -1.73 -6.66 -20.74
CA LEU A 305 -2.05 -7.26 -22.03
C LEU A 305 -2.41 -6.22 -23.08
N GLY A 306 -2.95 -5.08 -22.66
CA GLY A 306 -3.30 -4.00 -23.56
C GLY A 306 -3.73 -2.74 -22.82
N ARG A 307 -3.59 -1.60 -23.50
CA ARG A 307 -4.08 -0.30 -23.04
C ARG A 307 -4.42 0.53 -24.27
N ASP A 308 -5.56 1.22 -24.19
CA ASP A 308 -5.91 2.33 -25.07
C ASP A 308 -6.28 3.57 -24.23
N ASP A 309 -6.89 4.58 -24.85
CA ASP A 309 -7.23 5.83 -24.18
C ASP A 309 -8.35 5.64 -23.13
N ASP A 310 -9.21 4.64 -23.32
CA ASP A 310 -10.41 4.42 -22.52
C ASP A 310 -10.37 3.12 -21.72
N SER A 311 -9.38 2.23 -21.94
CA SER A 311 -9.33 0.93 -21.29
C SER A 311 -7.94 0.39 -21.02
N VAL A 312 -7.89 -0.53 -20.06
CA VAL A 312 -6.71 -1.33 -19.71
C VAL A 312 -7.12 -2.79 -19.54
N THR A 313 -6.32 -3.69 -20.09
CA THR A 313 -6.51 -5.14 -19.96
C THR A 313 -5.26 -5.75 -19.34
N VAL A 314 -5.47 -6.55 -18.30
CA VAL A 314 -4.43 -7.26 -17.55
C VAL A 314 -4.77 -8.74 -17.46
N GLY A 315 -3.78 -9.59 -17.20
CA GLY A 315 -4.03 -11.02 -17.05
C GLY A 315 -3.00 -11.75 -16.20
N CYS A 316 -3.40 -12.92 -15.73
CA CYS A 316 -2.56 -13.85 -14.97
C CYS A 316 -2.95 -15.29 -15.33
N ASP A 317 -1.97 -16.13 -15.61
CA ASP A 317 -2.16 -17.57 -15.88
C ASP A 317 -1.31 -18.48 -14.97
N THR A 318 -0.78 -17.91 -13.88
CA THR A 318 0.01 -18.63 -12.87
C THR A 318 -0.62 -18.60 -11.47
N ALA A 319 -1.70 -17.85 -11.27
CA ALA A 319 -2.44 -17.83 -10.00
C ALA A 319 -3.02 -19.19 -9.62
N TYR A 320 -3.51 -19.97 -10.60
CA TYR A 320 -4.01 -21.32 -10.41
C TYR A 320 -3.57 -22.25 -11.55
N PRO A 321 -3.29 -23.54 -11.27
CA PRO A 321 -2.98 -24.50 -12.32
C PRO A 321 -4.12 -24.65 -13.32
N GLY A 322 -3.79 -24.53 -14.62
CA GLY A 322 -4.72 -24.73 -15.73
C GLY A 322 -5.75 -23.60 -15.91
N VAL A 323 -5.56 -22.45 -15.27
CA VAL A 323 -6.49 -21.32 -15.32
C VAL A 323 -5.80 -20.08 -15.85
N ARG A 324 -6.45 -19.39 -16.78
CA ARG A 324 -6.10 -18.04 -17.22
C ARG A 324 -7.21 -17.07 -16.85
N ILE A 325 -6.84 -15.98 -16.19
CA ILE A 325 -7.73 -14.88 -15.83
C ILE A 325 -7.32 -13.64 -16.62
N THR A 326 -8.28 -12.95 -17.21
CA THR A 326 -8.11 -11.66 -17.87
C THR A 326 -9.14 -10.70 -17.32
N ARG A 327 -8.71 -9.47 -16.99
CA ARG A 327 -9.58 -8.42 -16.48
C ARG A 327 -9.38 -7.15 -17.31
N THR A 328 -10.47 -6.60 -17.82
CA THR A 328 -10.49 -5.35 -18.59
C THR A 328 -11.32 -4.32 -17.84
N LEU A 329 -10.73 -3.15 -17.61
CA LEU A 329 -11.47 -1.99 -17.14
C LEU A 329 -11.60 -0.99 -18.27
N ARG A 330 -12.78 -0.38 -18.43
CA ARG A 330 -13.05 0.61 -19.47
C ARG A 330 -13.88 1.76 -18.94
N HIS A 331 -13.43 2.99 -19.17
CA HIS A 331 -14.25 4.19 -18.98
C HIS A 331 -15.43 4.16 -19.94
N THR A 332 -16.61 4.49 -19.44
CA THR A 332 -17.81 4.71 -20.26
C THR A 332 -18.33 6.12 -20.03
N VAL A 333 -19.30 6.53 -20.86
CA VAL A 333 -19.95 7.84 -20.72
C VAL A 333 -20.55 8.01 -19.32
N GLU A 334 -21.16 6.94 -18.78
CA GLU A 334 -21.86 6.97 -17.49
C GLU A 334 -20.98 6.52 -16.32
N GLY A 335 -19.89 5.78 -16.57
CA GLY A 335 -19.35 4.89 -15.55
C GLY A 335 -17.99 4.27 -15.85
N LEU A 336 -17.82 3.08 -15.29
CA LEU A 336 -16.71 2.17 -15.46
C LEU A 336 -17.27 0.78 -15.73
N ASP A 337 -16.80 0.14 -16.79
CA ASP A 337 -17.07 -1.26 -17.08
C ASP A 337 -15.90 -2.11 -16.55
N ASP A 338 -16.23 -3.22 -15.90
CA ASP A 338 -15.31 -4.24 -15.43
C ASP A 338 -15.70 -5.60 -16.02
N GLU A 339 -14.84 -6.12 -16.89
CA GLU A 339 -15.02 -7.42 -17.55
C GLU A 339 -13.93 -8.40 -17.09
N VAL A 340 -14.34 -9.49 -16.45
CA VAL A 340 -13.45 -10.54 -15.96
C VAL A 340 -13.74 -11.84 -16.70
N THR A 341 -12.80 -12.30 -17.52
CA THR A 341 -12.89 -13.59 -18.22
C THR A 341 -11.98 -14.61 -17.57
N VAL A 342 -12.53 -15.77 -17.21
CA VAL A 342 -11.80 -16.91 -16.65
C VAL A 342 -11.90 -18.08 -17.60
N ARG A 343 -10.76 -18.66 -17.99
CA ARG A 343 -10.66 -19.86 -18.84
C ARG A 343 -9.93 -20.97 -18.11
N CYS A 344 -10.50 -22.17 -18.14
CA CYS A 344 -10.03 -23.34 -17.41
C CYS A 344 -9.85 -24.56 -18.32
N ASP A 345 -8.79 -25.33 -18.08
CA ASP A 345 -8.47 -26.58 -18.78
C ASP A 345 -9.42 -27.76 -18.47
N ARG A 346 -10.17 -27.66 -17.37
CA ARG A 346 -11.23 -28.57 -16.91
C ARG A 346 -12.37 -27.75 -16.29
N PRO A 347 -13.57 -28.31 -16.10
CA PRO A 347 -14.62 -27.61 -15.37
C PRO A 347 -14.16 -27.29 -13.94
N ARG A 348 -14.42 -26.06 -13.49
CA ARG A 348 -14.06 -25.52 -12.17
C ARG A 348 -15.26 -24.84 -11.53
N ARG A 349 -15.16 -24.65 -10.21
CA ARG A 349 -15.96 -23.66 -9.50
C ARG A 349 -15.22 -22.32 -9.54
N VAL A 350 -15.84 -21.29 -10.10
CA VAL A 350 -15.26 -19.96 -10.26
C VAL A 350 -16.12 -18.95 -9.51
N ALA A 351 -15.54 -18.13 -8.65
CA ALA A 351 -16.25 -17.01 -8.07
C ALA A 351 -15.51 -15.70 -8.27
N LEU A 352 -16.21 -14.68 -8.75
CA LEU A 352 -15.74 -13.29 -8.73
C LEU A 352 -16.21 -12.65 -7.42
N GLN A 353 -15.25 -12.13 -6.66
CA GLN A 353 -15.48 -11.59 -5.33
C GLN A 353 -15.71 -10.07 -5.39
N LEU A 354 -16.76 -9.61 -4.74
CA LEU A 354 -16.98 -8.20 -4.40
C LEU A 354 -16.77 -8.07 -2.89
N ARG A 355 -16.00 -7.06 -2.47
CA ARG A 355 -15.58 -6.84 -1.08
C ARG A 355 -15.93 -5.44 -0.57
N PRO A 356 -17.22 -5.15 -0.34
CA PRO A 356 -17.65 -3.93 0.32
C PRO A 356 -16.99 -3.72 1.67
N VAL A 357 -16.55 -2.49 1.93
CA VAL A 357 -16.10 -2.09 3.27
C VAL A 357 -17.23 -1.51 4.13
N GLY A 358 -18.39 -1.25 3.53
CA GLY A 358 -19.58 -0.69 4.15
C GLY A 358 -20.88 -1.32 3.64
N PRO A 359 -22.04 -0.72 3.94
CA PRO A 359 -23.35 -1.25 3.54
C PRO A 359 -23.49 -1.35 2.01
N VAL A 360 -23.99 -2.49 1.54
CA VAL A 360 -24.38 -2.70 0.14
C VAL A 360 -25.75 -3.35 0.08
N ASP A 361 -26.66 -2.76 -0.69
CA ASP A 361 -27.93 -3.41 -1.04
C ASP A 361 -27.73 -4.27 -2.28
N THR A 362 -28.34 -5.46 -2.31
CA THR A 362 -28.26 -6.38 -3.45
C THR A 362 -29.64 -6.80 -3.90
N LEU A 363 -29.90 -6.73 -5.21
CA LEU A 363 -31.15 -7.20 -5.82
C LEU A 363 -30.84 -8.20 -6.94
N VAL A 364 -31.24 -9.46 -6.75
CA VAL A 364 -31.05 -10.52 -7.74
C VAL A 364 -32.21 -10.54 -8.72
N THR A 365 -31.91 -10.65 -10.02
CA THR A 365 -32.87 -10.75 -11.11
C THR A 365 -32.67 -12.06 -11.87
N ALA A 366 -33.49 -12.33 -12.88
CA ALA A 366 -33.34 -13.54 -13.72
C ALA A 366 -32.05 -13.52 -14.55
N ASP A 367 -31.56 -12.33 -14.91
CA ASP A 367 -30.46 -12.15 -15.86
C ASP A 367 -29.16 -11.66 -15.18
N GLY A 368 -29.13 -11.58 -13.84
CA GLY A 368 -27.99 -11.06 -13.09
C GLY A 368 -28.36 -10.52 -11.71
N PHE A 369 -27.67 -9.48 -11.26
CA PHE A 369 -28.02 -8.75 -10.04
C PHE A 369 -27.55 -7.30 -10.09
N SER A 370 -28.11 -6.44 -9.24
CA SER A 370 -27.65 -5.08 -9.03
C SER A 370 -27.18 -4.84 -7.60
N THR A 371 -26.31 -3.87 -7.43
CA THR A 371 -25.77 -3.43 -6.15
C THR A 371 -25.92 -1.92 -5.96
N VAL A 372 -26.15 -1.49 -4.72
CA VAL A 372 -26.10 -0.07 -4.31
C VAL A 372 -25.17 0.04 -3.11
N TRP A 373 -24.05 0.72 -3.29
CA TRP A 373 -23.01 0.87 -2.29
C TRP A 373 -23.13 2.26 -1.69
N HIS A 374 -23.36 2.32 -0.38
CA HIS A 374 -23.60 3.57 0.33
C HIS A 374 -22.28 4.18 0.78
N GLY A 375 -22.16 5.49 0.62
CA GLY A 375 -20.98 6.24 1.03
C GLY A 375 -21.18 7.08 2.28
N SER A 376 -20.17 7.89 2.57
CA SER A 376 -20.17 8.85 3.68
C SER A 376 -21.17 10.00 3.52
N SER A 377 -21.72 10.18 2.31
CA SER A 377 -22.79 11.14 2.01
C SER A 377 -23.71 10.61 0.91
N ASP A 378 -24.92 11.19 0.82
CA ASP A 378 -25.92 10.85 -0.21
C ASP A 378 -25.42 11.13 -1.65
N ALA A 379 -24.37 11.93 -1.81
CA ALA A 379 -23.73 12.22 -3.08
C ALA A 379 -22.68 11.17 -3.50
N GLU A 380 -22.31 10.23 -2.62
CA GLU A 380 -21.31 9.17 -2.88
C GLU A 380 -21.93 7.77 -2.85
N VAL A 381 -22.95 7.57 -3.69
CA VAL A 381 -23.58 6.27 -3.90
C VAL A 381 -23.08 5.66 -5.19
N LEU A 382 -22.51 4.46 -5.13
CA LEU A 382 -22.13 3.68 -6.32
C LEU A 382 -23.25 2.70 -6.66
N MET A 383 -23.68 2.66 -7.91
CA MET A 383 -24.60 1.66 -8.43
C MET A 383 -23.85 0.68 -9.33
N GLY A 384 -24.05 -0.62 -9.11
CA GLY A 384 -23.53 -1.70 -9.94
C GLY A 384 -24.64 -2.49 -10.63
N SER A 385 -24.43 -2.87 -11.89
CA SER A 385 -25.23 -3.86 -12.61
C SER A 385 -24.32 -4.99 -13.08
N HIS A 386 -24.68 -6.23 -12.80
CA HIS A 386 -23.78 -7.39 -12.94
C HIS A 386 -24.45 -8.49 -13.76
N GLN A 387 -23.79 -8.93 -14.85
CA GLN A 387 -24.23 -10.00 -15.75
C GLN A 387 -23.09 -10.96 -16.13
N ALA A 388 -23.40 -12.24 -16.33
CA ALA A 388 -22.41 -13.23 -16.75
C ALA A 388 -22.84 -13.95 -18.02
N THR A 389 -21.89 -14.47 -18.80
CA THR A 389 -22.18 -15.20 -20.06
C THR A 389 -22.84 -16.56 -19.84
N GLY A 390 -22.88 -17.06 -18.61
CA GLY A 390 -23.49 -18.33 -18.22
C GLY A 390 -24.11 -18.27 -16.83
N PRO A 391 -24.70 -19.39 -16.34
CA PRO A 391 -25.33 -19.43 -15.04
C PRO A 391 -24.35 -19.08 -13.92
N ALA A 392 -24.59 -17.97 -13.24
CA ALA A 392 -23.81 -17.54 -12.09
C ALA A 392 -24.73 -16.88 -11.05
N GLN A 393 -24.54 -17.21 -9.77
CA GLN A 393 -25.41 -16.73 -8.69
C GLN A 393 -24.60 -15.93 -7.67
N PRO A 394 -25.07 -14.73 -7.28
CA PRO A 394 -24.47 -14.00 -6.17
C PRO A 394 -24.87 -14.64 -4.84
N ILE A 395 -23.88 -14.91 -4.00
CA ILE A 395 -24.10 -15.34 -2.62
C ILE A 395 -23.57 -14.24 -1.70
N VAL A 396 -24.49 -13.64 -0.93
CA VAL A 396 -24.17 -12.60 0.05
C VAL A 396 -24.05 -13.24 1.43
N ARG A 397 -22.96 -12.97 2.13
CA ARG A 397 -22.68 -13.48 3.49
C ARG A 397 -22.09 -12.39 4.36
N PRO A 398 -22.28 -12.44 5.68
CA PRO A 398 -21.49 -11.62 6.58
C PRO A 398 -20.02 -12.04 6.55
N GLY A 399 -19.12 -11.07 6.59
CA GLY A 399 -17.68 -11.27 6.70
C GLY A 399 -17.02 -10.15 7.52
N PRO A 400 -15.71 -10.27 7.78
CA PRO A 400 -14.98 -9.29 8.55
C PRO A 400 -14.77 -7.98 7.76
N GLY A 401 -14.74 -6.87 8.49
CA GLY A 401 -14.38 -5.55 7.98
C GLY A 401 -12.89 -5.43 7.65
N PRO A 402 -12.43 -4.24 7.24
CA PRO A 402 -11.01 -3.97 7.01
C PRO A 402 -10.17 -4.11 8.29
N ALA A 403 -8.85 -4.07 8.16
CA ALA A 403 -7.93 -4.37 9.24
C ALA A 403 -7.96 -3.39 10.43
N ASP A 404 -8.58 -2.22 10.29
CA ASP A 404 -8.85 -1.28 11.40
C ASP A 404 -9.94 -1.76 12.35
N ASP A 405 -10.96 -2.45 11.83
CA ASP A 405 -12.02 -3.07 12.61
C ASP A 405 -12.44 -4.44 12.05
N PRO A 406 -11.63 -5.51 12.29
CA PRO A 406 -11.92 -6.86 11.81
C PRO A 406 -13.21 -7.47 12.37
N GLN A 407 -13.74 -6.90 13.46
CA GLN A 407 -14.96 -7.37 14.12
C GLN A 407 -16.22 -6.73 13.55
N ARG A 408 -16.09 -5.62 12.81
CA ARG A 408 -17.21 -5.03 12.08
C ARG A 408 -17.68 -6.01 11.02
N GLU A 409 -18.93 -6.41 11.10
CA GLU A 409 -19.54 -7.26 10.09
C GLU A 409 -19.87 -6.42 8.85
N VAL A 410 -19.37 -6.84 7.69
CA VAL A 410 -19.66 -6.24 6.39
C VAL A 410 -20.14 -7.32 5.41
N PRO A 411 -21.00 -6.98 4.45
CA PRO A 411 -21.44 -7.93 3.43
C PRO A 411 -20.28 -8.30 2.51
N GLN A 412 -20.10 -9.59 2.28
CA GLN A 412 -19.22 -10.16 1.24
C GLN A 412 -20.10 -10.81 0.18
N ILE A 413 -19.82 -10.53 -1.10
CA ILE A 413 -20.56 -11.11 -2.21
C ILE A 413 -19.61 -11.98 -3.03
N ASP A 414 -19.94 -13.26 -3.15
CA ASP A 414 -19.26 -14.18 -4.06
C ASP A 414 -20.19 -14.50 -5.23
N TRP A 415 -19.81 -14.10 -6.44
CA TRP A 415 -20.60 -14.36 -7.64
C TRP A 415 -20.10 -15.62 -8.34
N ILE A 416 -20.82 -16.71 -8.14
CA ILE A 416 -20.33 -18.07 -8.35
C ILE A 416 -20.91 -18.67 -9.62
N ALA A 417 -20.03 -19.17 -10.49
CA ALA A 417 -20.34 -20.07 -11.59
C ALA A 417 -19.80 -21.46 -11.26
N GLU A 418 -20.65 -22.48 -11.38
CA GLU A 418 -20.29 -23.89 -11.13
C GLU A 418 -20.03 -24.61 -12.45
N ASP A 419 -19.17 -25.64 -12.40
CA ASP A 419 -18.89 -26.57 -13.51
C ASP A 419 -18.54 -25.86 -14.84
N CYS A 420 -17.84 -24.72 -14.80
CA CYS A 420 -17.54 -23.92 -15.99
C CYS A 420 -16.09 -24.10 -16.47
N ARG A 421 -15.92 -24.14 -17.80
CA ARG A 421 -14.61 -24.09 -18.48
C ARG A 421 -14.25 -22.69 -18.96
N GLU A 422 -15.26 -21.86 -19.18
CA GLU A 422 -15.11 -20.46 -19.53
C GLU A 422 -16.31 -19.71 -18.98
N ILE A 423 -16.06 -18.57 -18.35
CA ILE A 423 -17.09 -17.65 -17.87
C ILE A 423 -16.55 -16.22 -17.98
N THR A 424 -17.40 -15.31 -18.42
CA THR A 424 -17.11 -13.88 -18.38
C THR A 424 -18.14 -13.21 -17.48
N PHE A 425 -17.64 -12.47 -16.49
CA PHE A 425 -18.41 -11.62 -15.59
C PHE A 425 -18.27 -10.17 -16.06
N THR A 426 -19.38 -9.46 -16.17
CA THR A 426 -19.41 -8.05 -16.57
C THR A 426 -20.13 -7.23 -15.51
N SER A 427 -19.47 -6.20 -15.01
CA SER A 427 -20.04 -5.24 -14.07
C SER A 427 -20.00 -3.83 -14.67
N HIS A 428 -21.13 -3.13 -14.61
CA HIS A 428 -21.23 -1.71 -14.98
C HIS A 428 -21.41 -0.89 -13.71
N TYR A 429 -20.42 -0.05 -13.38
CA TYR A 429 -20.43 0.81 -12.20
C TYR A 429 -20.69 2.26 -12.59
N ARG A 430 -21.61 2.93 -11.90
CA ARG A 430 -21.87 4.37 -12.07
C ARG A 430 -22.13 5.03 -10.72
N VAL A 431 -21.65 6.26 -10.57
CA VAL A 431 -21.93 7.07 -9.38
C VAL A 431 -23.30 7.72 -9.56
N ALA A 432 -24.13 7.72 -8.52
CA ALA A 432 -25.42 8.38 -8.54
C ALA A 432 -25.23 9.89 -8.80
N PRO A 433 -26.10 10.53 -9.62
CA PRO A 433 -26.09 11.97 -9.74
C PRO A 433 -26.40 12.60 -8.36
N PRO A 434 -25.75 13.71 -7.98
CA PRO A 434 -26.09 14.39 -6.74
C PRO A 434 -27.56 14.83 -6.76
N LEU A 435 -28.24 14.69 -5.62
CA LEU A 435 -29.62 15.16 -5.44
C LEU A 435 -29.68 16.67 -5.74
N GLU A 436 -30.77 17.13 -6.37
CA GLU A 436 -30.92 18.49 -6.92
C GLU A 436 -30.67 19.64 -5.89
N GLY A 437 -30.64 19.36 -4.59
CA GLY A 437 -30.35 20.32 -3.52
C GLY A 437 -28.89 20.75 -3.38
N ASP A 438 -27.92 19.92 -3.79
CA ASP A 438 -26.48 20.23 -3.62
C ASP A 438 -25.91 21.15 -4.70
N ARG A 439 -26.63 21.32 -5.82
CA ARG A 439 -26.26 22.31 -6.85
C ARG A 439 -26.32 23.74 -6.34
N ALA A 440 -27.20 24.03 -5.38
CA ALA A 440 -27.38 25.38 -4.85
C ALA A 440 -26.26 25.82 -3.88
N ALA A 441 -25.57 24.87 -3.20
CA ALA A 441 -24.50 25.21 -2.27
C ALA A 441 -23.20 25.63 -2.98
N ASN A 442 -22.93 25.08 -4.18
CA ASN A 442 -21.73 25.38 -4.97
C ASN A 442 -21.82 26.66 -5.83
N GLU A 443 -23.00 27.27 -5.97
CA GLU A 443 -23.15 28.56 -6.68
C GLU A 443 -23.03 29.77 -5.76
N VAL A 444 -23.02 29.61 -4.43
CA VAL A 444 -22.97 30.72 -3.46
C VAL A 444 -21.52 31.10 -3.07
N THR A 445 -20.50 30.38 -3.56
CA THR A 445 -19.08 30.65 -3.26
C THR A 445 -18.20 30.94 -4.48
N ARG A 446 -18.79 31.43 -5.58
CA ARG A 446 -18.02 32.02 -6.70
C ARG A 446 -18.00 33.55 -6.66
#